data_AF-F7T6C8-F1
#
_entry.id   AF-F7T6C8-F1
#
_cell.length_a   1.000
_cell.length_b   1.000
_cell.length_c   1.000
_cell.angle_alpha   90.00
_cell.angle_beta   90.00
_cell.angle_gamma   90.00
#
_symmetry.space_group_name_H-M   'P 1'
#
loop_
_entity.id
_entity.type
_entity.pdbx_description
1 polymer ?
#
loop_
_entity_poly.entity_id
_entity_poly.type
_entity_poly.pdbx_seq_one_letter_code
_entity_poly.pdbx_strand_id
1 'polypeptide(L)' 'MSASITNIRGGRDLRLQIEKEVNGSWQVVSSGSSVSYPGEPGRYRFTVTNYGTMGLAQWSLKYSKMG' A
#
# COMPACT_ATOMS: atom_id res chain seq x y z
N MET A 1 7.12 3.26 -9.52
CA MET A 1 5.90 3.74 -8.84
C MET A 1 6.17 3.99 -7.36
N SER A 2 5.41 4.87 -6.72
CA SER A 2 5.46 5.05 -5.27
C SER A 2 4.06 5.23 -4.70
N ALA A 3 3.91 4.89 -3.42
CA ALA A 3 2.69 5.14 -2.69
C ALA A 3 2.98 5.38 -1.20
N SER A 4 2.14 6.19 -0.56
CA SER A 4 2.22 6.46 0.87
C SER A 4 0.83 6.49 1.47
N ILE A 5 0.70 5.93 2.67
CA ILE A 5 -0.51 6.01 3.47
C ILE A 5 -0.32 6.97 4.63
N THR A 6 -1.28 7.87 4.80
CA THR A 6 -1.32 8.79 5.94
C THR A 6 -2.53 8.46 6.80
N ASN A 7 -2.30 8.27 8.10
CA ASN A 7 -3.40 8.19 9.06
C ASN A 7 -4.01 9.57 9.28
N ILE A 8 -5.33 9.71 9.07
CA ILE A 8 -6.05 10.96 9.27
C ILE A 8 -6.69 10.97 10.66
N ARG A 9 -7.34 9.87 11.07
CA ARG A 9 -8.00 9.74 12.37
C ARG A 9 -8.21 8.28 12.73
N GLY A 10 -7.85 7.87 13.95
CA GLY A 10 -8.11 6.51 14.45
C GLY A 10 -7.28 5.44 13.74
N GLY A 11 -6.98 4.33 14.43
CA GLY A 11 -6.12 3.26 13.90
C GLY A 11 -4.63 3.65 13.87
N ARG A 12 -3.89 3.33 14.94
CA ARG A 12 -2.46 3.67 15.08
C ARG A 12 -1.51 2.70 14.36
N ASP A 13 -2.04 1.76 13.57
CA ASP A 13 -1.26 0.71 12.94
C ASP A 13 -1.82 0.39 11.54
N LEU A 14 -1.24 1.06 10.53
CA LEU A 14 -1.57 0.88 9.13
C LEU A 14 -0.34 0.38 8.39
N ARG A 15 -0.52 -0.61 7.52
CA ARG A 15 0.52 -1.07 6.59
C ARG A 15 0.02 -0.97 5.16
N LEU A 16 0.80 -0.30 4.32
CA LEU A 16 0.62 -0.30 2.88
C LEU A 16 1.56 -1.33 2.26
N GLN A 17 1.06 -2.08 1.28
CA GLN A 17 1.79 -3.04 0.47
C GLN A 17 1.56 -2.74 -1.01
N ILE A 18 2.62 -2.90 -1.80
CA ILE A 18 2.54 -3.00 -3.25
C ILE A 18 2.64 -4.48 -3.58
N GLU A 19 1.70 -4.99 -4.37
CA GLU A 19 1.70 -6.37 -4.84
C GLU A 19 1.75 -6.41 -6.36
N LYS A 20 2.52 -7.35 -6.92
CA LYS A 20 2.60 -7.65 -8.35
C LYS A 20 1.92 -8.99 -8.64
N GLU A 21 1.20 -9.07 -9.75
CA GLU A 21 0.70 -10.36 -10.24
C GLU A 21 1.83 -11.13 -10.94
N VAL A 22 2.12 -12.33 -10.45
CA VAL A 22 3.15 -13.25 -10.97
C VAL A 22 2.51 -14.63 -11.09
N ASN A 23 2.40 -15.16 -12.31
CA ASN A 23 1.80 -16.47 -12.60
C ASN A 23 0.41 -16.65 -11.95
N GLY A 24 -0.44 -15.62 -12.02
CA GLY A 24 -1.80 -15.63 -11.46
C GLY A 24 -1.87 -15.45 -9.93
N SER A 25 -0.74 -15.24 -9.25
CA SER A 25 -0.68 -15.00 -7.80
C SER A 25 -0.19 -13.60 -7.47
N TRP A 26 -0.73 -12.98 -6.44
CA TRP A 26 -0.28 -11.67 -5.95
C TRP A 26 0.89 -11.85 -4.98
N GLN A 27 2.02 -11.22 -5.27
CA GLN A 27 3.23 -11.25 -4.44
C GLN A 27 3.57 -9.84 -3.94
N VAL A 28 3.85 -9.71 -2.64
CA VAL A 28 4.29 -8.45 -2.05
C VAL A 28 5.70 -8.12 -2.54
N VAL A 29 5.85 -6.98 -3.21
CA VAL A 29 7.14 -6.48 -3.72
C VAL A 29 7.71 -5.34 -2.89
N SER A 30 6.86 -4.64 -2.11
CA SER A 30 7.27 -3.58 -1.19
C SER A 30 6.21 -3.37 -0.11
N SER A 31 6.61 -2.98 1.10
CA SER A 31 5.69 -2.70 2.20
C SER A 31 6.22 -1.65 3.18
N GLY A 32 5.33 -0.88 3.79
CA GLY A 32 5.67 0.20 4.72
C GLY A 32 4.52 1.20 4.87
N SER A 33 4.75 2.33 5.55
CA SER A 33 3.84 3.48 5.52
C SER A 33 4.07 4.38 4.30
N SER A 34 5.30 4.39 3.78
CA SER A 34 5.69 4.95 2.50
C SER A 34 6.54 3.94 1.77
N VAL A 35 6.18 3.65 0.52
CA VAL A 35 6.79 2.61 -0.31
C VAL A 35 7.12 3.17 -1.68
N SER A 36 8.30 2.84 -2.16
CA SER A 36 8.72 3.08 -3.53
C SER A 36 9.19 1.77 -4.13
N TYR A 37 8.78 1.51 -5.36
CA TYR A 37 9.21 0.35 -6.12
C TYR A 37 9.46 0.79 -7.56
N PRO A 38 10.66 0.54 -8.13
CA PRO A 38 11.00 1.00 -9.49
C PRO A 38 9.95 0.51 -10.50
N GLY A 39 9.46 -0.73 -10.31
CA GLY A 39 8.42 -1.30 -11.14
C GLY A 39 9.02 -1.99 -12.36
N GLU A 40 8.54 -3.19 -12.63
CA GLU A 40 8.68 -3.87 -13.92
C GLU A 40 7.34 -3.81 -14.67
N PRO A 41 7.29 -4.03 -16.00
CA PRO A 41 6.01 -4.22 -16.69
C PRO A 41 5.15 -5.31 -16.02
N GLY A 42 3.85 -5.04 -15.86
CA GLY A 42 2.91 -5.97 -15.24
C GLY A 42 1.71 -5.30 -14.57
N ARG A 43 0.88 -6.13 -13.93
CA ARG A 43 -0.28 -5.70 -13.14
C ARG A 43 0.11 -5.57 -11.67
N TYR A 44 -0.36 -4.50 -11.05
CA TYR A 44 -0.08 -4.16 -9.65
C TYR A 44 -1.35 -3.78 -8.91
N ARG A 45 -1.36 -3.96 -7.60
CA ARG A 45 -2.35 -3.41 -6.69
C ARG A 45 -1.70 -2.86 -5.42
N PHE A 46 -2.40 -1.95 -4.76
CA PHE A 46 -2.06 -1.45 -3.44
C PHE A 46 -3.00 -2.07 -2.42
N THR A 47 -2.43 -2.68 -1.38
CA THR A 47 -3.21 -3.24 -0.27
C THR A 47 -2.90 -2.46 1.00
N VAL A 48 -3.95 -1.96 1.64
CA VAL A 48 -3.88 -1.28 2.94
C VAL A 48 -4.45 -2.21 3.99
N THR A 49 -3.63 -2.59 4.97
CA THR A 49 -4.08 -3.34 6.15
C THR A 49 -4.15 -2.41 7.34
N ASN A 50 -5.30 -2.41 8.03
CA ASN A 50 -5.49 -1.71 9.28
C ASN A 50 -5.48 -2.71 10.44
N TYR A 51 -4.45 -2.66 11.26
CA TYR A 51 -4.30 -3.48 12.47
C TYR A 51 -4.85 -2.77 13.73
N GLY A 52 -5.36 -1.54 13.58
CA GLY A 52 -6.01 -0.81 14.65
C GLY A 52 -7.28 -1.52 15.13
N THR A 53 -7.34 -1.80 16.43
CA THR A 53 -8.41 -2.60 17.05
C THR A 53 -9.61 -1.81 17.56
N MET A 54 -9.60 -0.46 17.53
CA MET A 54 -10.71 0.35 18.05
C MET A 54 -11.06 1.56 17.16
N GLY A 55 -12.35 1.69 16.87
CA GLY A 55 -12.98 2.88 16.27
C GLY A 55 -12.97 2.96 14.74
N LEU A 56 -13.61 4.00 14.21
CA LEU A 56 -13.54 4.35 12.79
C LEU A 56 -12.12 4.85 12.47
N ALA A 57 -11.46 4.20 11.52
CA ALA A 57 -10.18 4.64 10.99
C ALA A 57 -10.39 5.36 9.65
N GLN A 58 -9.79 6.53 9.53
CA GLN A 58 -9.74 7.31 8.30
C GLN A 58 -8.28 7.47 7.87
N TRP A 59 -8.01 7.23 6.60
CA TRP A 59 -6.69 7.29 6.01
C TRP A 59 -6.76 7.77 4.56
N SER A 60 -5.66 8.31 4.05
CA SER A 60 -5.50 8.67 2.65
C SER A 60 -4.36 7.88 2.03
N LEU A 61 -4.57 7.43 0.79
CA LEU A 61 -3.55 6.81 -0.04
C LEU A 61 -3.16 7.80 -1.14
N LYS A 62 -1.89 8.18 -1.19
CA LYS A 62 -1.31 8.89 -2.32
C LYS A 62 -0.50 7.90 -3.12
N TYR A 63 -0.69 7.84 -4.44
CA TYR A 63 0.15 7.04 -5.32
C TYR A 63 0.58 7.86 -6.53
N SER A 64 1.73 7.48 -7.10
CA SER A 64 2.18 8.03 -8.38
C SER A 64 2.87 6.95 -9.21
N LYS A 65 2.62 7.00 -10.52
CA LYS A 65 3.41 6.27 -11.51
C LYS A 65 4.60 7.16 -11.86
N MET A 66 5.82 6.68 -11.64
CA MET A 66 7.01 7.35 -12.17
C MET A 66 7.00 7.09 -13.67
N GLY A 67 6.90 8.18 -14.45
CA GLY A 67 6.92 8.15 -15.92
C GLY A 67 8.32 8.04 -16.46
#